data_AF-K2EKZ1-F1
#
_entry.id   AF-K2EKZ1-F1
#
_cell.length_a   1.000
_cell.length_b   1.000
_cell.length_c   1.000
_cell.angle_alpha   90.00
_cell.angle_beta   90.00
_cell.angle_gamma   90.00
#
_symmetry.space_group_name_H-M   'P 1'
#
loop_
_entity.id
_entity.type
_entity.pdbx_description
1 polymer ?
#
loop_
_entity_poly.entity_id
_entity_poly.type
_entity_poly.pdbx_seq_one_letter_code
_entity_poly.pdbx_strand_id
1 'polypeptide(L)'
;MNENSNKYQTTDLCLATTISLWYSPTDFFKRGNKVIFVFSETKEVTNLISLYWQNKIKVEPKQFFSQLKNLKTRIYSITSTA
;
A
#
# COMPACT_ATOMS: atom_id res chain seq x y z
N MET A 1 15.55 8.04 -22.22
CA MET A 1 14.27 7.38 -21.89
C MET A 1 13.90 7.85 -20.49
N ASN A 2 13.11 8.92 -20.37
CA ASN A 2 12.81 9.52 -19.07
C ASN A 2 11.58 8.80 -18.51
N GLU A 3 11.79 7.75 -17.72
CA GLU A 3 10.72 7.14 -16.94
C GLU A 3 10.37 8.09 -15.79
N ASN A 4 9.55 9.10 -16.08
CA ASN A 4 8.67 9.69 -15.06
C ASN A 4 7.69 8.59 -14.66
N SER A 5 8.16 7.65 -13.84
CA SER A 5 7.35 6.59 -13.26
C SER A 5 6.43 7.27 -12.26
N ASN A 6 5.21 7.54 -12.71
CA ASN A 6 4.16 8.07 -11.86
C ASN A 6 3.97 7.12 -10.65
N LYS A 7 3.86 7.71 -9.46
CA LYS A 7 3.79 6.98 -8.19
C LYS A 7 2.49 7.35 -7.49
N TYR A 8 1.74 6.33 -7.09
CA TYR A 8 0.62 6.51 -6.18
C TYR A 8 1.12 6.48 -4.74
N GLN A 9 0.64 7.41 -3.91
CA GLN A 9 0.97 7.49 -2.50
C GLN A 9 -0.28 7.50 -1.63
N THR A 10 -0.24 6.76 -0.52
CA THR A 10 -1.31 6.81 0.48
C THR A 10 -0.74 6.69 1.89
N THR A 11 -1.47 7.27 2.85
CA THR A 11 -1.23 7.07 4.30
C THR A 11 -2.27 6.14 4.93
N ASP A 12 -3.27 5.72 4.15
CA ASP A 12 -4.32 4.81 4.59
C ASP A 12 -3.79 3.38 4.60
N LEU A 13 -3.70 2.80 5.79
CA LEU A 13 -3.19 1.45 6.00
C LEU A 13 -4.11 0.37 5.41
N CYS A 14 -5.42 0.57 5.44
CA CYS A 14 -6.39 -0.40 4.91
C CYS A 14 -6.36 -0.42 3.38
N LEU A 15 -6.29 0.75 2.75
CA LEU A 15 -6.10 0.87 1.30
C LEU A 15 -4.74 0.30 0.89
N ALA A 16 -3.66 0.66 1.59
CA ALA A 16 -2.33 0.11 1.32
C ALA A 16 -2.31 -1.42 1.46
N THR A 17 -2.96 -1.97 2.49
CA THR A 17 -3.12 -3.42 2.69
C THR A 17 -3.88 -4.05 1.53
N THR A 18 -4.98 -3.42 1.10
CA THR A 18 -5.81 -3.92 0.00
C THR A 18 -5.03 -3.97 -1.31
N ILE A 19 -4.33 -2.89 -1.67
CA ILE A 19 -3.48 -2.85 -2.88
C ILE A 19 -2.39 -3.91 -2.79
N SER A 20 -1.78 -4.06 -1.60
CA SER A 20 -0.70 -5.02 -1.34
C SER A 20 -1.10 -6.48 -1.41
N LEU A 21 -2.38 -6.82 -1.54
CA LEU A 21 -2.81 -8.19 -1.81
C LEU A 21 -2.40 -8.65 -3.22
N TRP A 22 -2.27 -7.72 -4.16
CA TRP A 22 -1.94 -8.01 -5.56
C TRP A 22 -0.71 -7.26 -6.05
N TYR A 23 -0.44 -6.06 -5.53
CA TYR A 23 0.64 -5.19 -5.96
C TYR A 23 1.47 -4.75 -4.76
N SER A 24 2.69 -5.27 -4.65
CA SER A 24 3.57 -4.88 -3.55
C SER A 24 3.90 -3.38 -3.60
N PRO A 25 4.01 -2.70 -2.44
CA PRO A 25 4.54 -1.34 -2.39
C PRO A 25 5.94 -1.31 -3.00
N THR A 26 6.22 -0.28 -3.80
CA THR A 26 7.57 -0.04 -4.34
C THR A 26 8.48 0.56 -3.28
N ASP A 27 7.91 1.32 -2.35
CA ASP A 27 8.63 1.92 -1.23
C ASP A 27 7.64 2.25 -0.10
N PHE A 28 8.16 2.50 1.10
CA PHE A 28 7.40 3.10 2.18
C PHE A 28 8.36 3.82 3.13
N PHE A 29 7.97 5.01 3.58
CA PHE A 29 8.80 5.83 4.45
C PHE A 29 7.97 6.60 5.47
N LYS A 30 8.61 7.06 6.54
CA LYS A 30 7.96 7.87 7.57
C LYS A 30 8.09 9.36 7.25
N ARG A 31 7.01 10.10 7.48
CA ARG A 31 6.99 11.57 7.48
C ARG A 31 6.29 12.03 8.75
N GLY A 32 7.07 12.39 9.77
CA GLY A 32 6.57 12.60 11.12
C GLY A 32 5.96 11.33 11.69
N ASN A 33 4.73 11.43 12.22
CA ASN A 33 4.02 10.29 12.80
C ASN A 33 3.26 9.43 11.77
N LYS A 34 3.36 9.76 10.47
CA LYS A 34 2.65 9.05 9.40
C LYS A 34 3.61 8.17 8.60
N VAL A 35 3.12 7.03 8.15
CA VAL A 35 3.77 6.19 7.14
C VAL A 35 3.12 6.49 5.80
N ILE A 36 3.95 6.72 4.79
CA ILE A 36 3.53 6.88 3.40
C ILE A 36 3.90 5.60 2.66
N PHE A 37 2.90 4.94 2.08
CA PHE A 37 3.08 3.79 1.19
C PHE A 37 3.12 4.27 -0.25
N VAL A 38 4.09 3.78 -1.01
CA VAL A 38 4.31 4.13 -2.41
C VAL A 38 4.04 2.91 -3.27
N PHE A 39 3.26 3.09 -4.33
CA PHE A 39 2.99 2.09 -5.35
C PHE A 39 3.31 2.64 -6.73
N SER A 40 3.64 1.76 -7.67
CA SER A 40 3.68 2.15 -9.09
C SER A 40 2.28 2.56 -9.54
N GLU A 41 2.16 3.70 -10.22
CA GLU A 41 0.89 4.14 -10.77
C GLU A 41 0.61 3.42 -12.09
N THR A 42 0.09 2.20 -12.00
CA THR A 42 -0.36 1.41 -13.14
C THR A 42 -1.88 1.53 -13.30
N LYS A 43 -2.40 1.21 -14.50
CA LYS A 43 -3.85 1.22 -14.75
C LYS A 43 -4.60 0.30 -13.79
N GLU A 44 -3.99 -0.83 -13.43
CA GLU A 44 -4.56 -1.82 -12.53
C GLU A 44 -4.63 -1.30 -11.10
N VAL A 45 -3.57 -0.65 -10.61
CA VAL A 45 -3.56 -0.02 -9.27
C VAL A 45 -4.61 1.09 -9.21
N THR A 46 -4.68 1.95 -10.22
CA THR A 46 -5.68 3.02 -10.31
C THR A 46 -7.11 2.46 -10.35
N ASN A 47 -7.34 1.40 -11.12
CA ASN A 47 -8.64 0.73 -11.15
C ASN A 47 -9.00 0.10 -9.80
N LEU A 48 -8.04 -0.55 -9.14
CA LEU A 48 -8.23 -1.14 -7.81
C LEU A 48 -8.60 -0.07 -6.78
N ILE A 49 -7.92 1.07 -6.77
CA ILE A 49 -8.25 2.20 -5.89
C ILE A 49 -9.68 2.68 -6.16
N SER A 50 -10.08 2.81 -7.42
CA SER A 50 -11.44 3.21 -7.78
C SER A 50 -12.49 2.21 -7.26
N LEU A 51 -12.24 0.90 -7.41
CA LEU A 51 -13.13 -0.15 -6.89
C LEU A 51 -13.20 -0.15 -5.36
N TYR A 52 -12.11 0.16 -4.66
CA TYR A 52 -12.08 0.29 -3.20
C TYR A 52 -13.07 1.35 -2.73
N TRP A 53 -12.98 2.56 -3.30
CA TRP A 53 -13.86 3.68 -2.94
C TRP A 53 -15.32 3.47 -3.35
N GLN A 54 -15.56 2.62 -4.36
CA GLN A 54 -16.90 2.20 -4.77
C GLN A 54 -17.47 1.04 -3.94
N ASN A 55 -16.74 0.53 -2.93
CA ASN A 55 -17.12 -0.65 -2.14
C ASN A 55 -17.33 -1.92 -2.99
N LYS A 56 -16.57 -2.07 -4.08
CA LYS A 56 -16.70 -3.19 -5.04
C LYS A 56 -15.62 -4.27 -4.88
N ILE A 57 -14.71 -4.12 -3.92
CA ILE A 57 -13.66 -5.09 -3.66
C ILE A 57 -14.18 -6.18 -2.70
N LYS A 58 -13.92 -7.44 -3.05
CA LYS A 58 -14.07 -8.58 -2.15
C LYS A 58 -12.71 -9.20 -1.90
N VAL A 59 -12.43 -9.50 -0.64
CA VAL A 59 -11.16 -10.12 -0.19
C VAL A 59 -11.47 -11.20 0.82
N GLU A 60 -10.61 -12.22 0.88
CA GLU A 60 -10.64 -13.20 1.95
C GLU A 60 -10.11 -12.57 3.25
N PRO A 61 -10.89 -12.57 4.35
CA PRO A 61 -10.49 -11.90 5.60
C PRO A 61 -9.13 -12.37 6.12
N LYS A 62 -8.87 -13.69 6.07
CA LYS A 62 -7.59 -14.27 6.50
C LYS A 62 -6.42 -13.71 5.72
N GLN A 63 -6.57 -13.56 4.40
CA GLN A 63 -5.52 -13.02 3.54
C GLN A 63 -5.29 -11.53 3.83
N PHE A 64 -6.37 -10.76 3.97
CA PHE A 64 -6.30 -9.34 4.32
C PHE A 64 -5.57 -9.10 5.64
N PHE A 65 -5.98 -9.77 6.72
CA PHE A 65 -5.36 -9.57 8.03
C PHE A 65 -3.93 -10.10 8.11
N SER A 66 -3.61 -11.16 7.37
CA SER A 66 -2.23 -11.62 7.23
C SER A 66 -1.36 -10.55 6.56
N GLN A 67 -1.86 -9.94 5.48
CA GLN A 67 -1.12 -8.88 4.78
C GLN A 67 -1.00 -7.61 5.61
N LEU A 68 -2.04 -7.25 6.36
CA LEU A 68 -2.01 -6.14 7.31
C LEU A 68 -0.90 -6.33 8.36
N LYS A 69 -0.78 -7.53 8.94
CA LYS A 69 0.28 -7.87 9.90
C LYS A 69 1.67 -7.77 9.26
N ASN A 70 1.81 -8.26 8.04
CA ASN A 70 3.07 -8.18 7.30
C ASN A 70 3.50 -6.74 7.06
N LEU A 71 2.60 -5.87 6.59
CA LEU A 71 2.89 -4.45 6.39
C LEU A 71 3.25 -3.75 7.70
N LYS A 72 2.50 -4.00 8.79
CA LYS A 72 2.83 -3.44 10.11
C LYS A 72 4.24 -3.87 10.57
N THR A 73 4.58 -5.15 10.41
CA THR A 73 5.91 -5.67 10.78
C THR A 73 7.02 -4.92 10.04
N ARG A 74 6.86 -4.67 8.73
CA ARG A 74 7.80 -3.90 7.92
C ARG A 74 7.92 -2.43 8.37
N ILE A 75 6.82 -1.82 8.82
CA ILE A 75 6.84 -0.44 9.35
C ILE A 75 7.64 -0.37 10.65
N TYR A 76 7.45 -1.34 11.55
CA TYR A 76 8.18 -1.38 12.81
C TYR A 76 9.67 -1.61 12.61
N SER A 77 10.08 -2.42 11.62
CA SER A 77 11.51 -2.62 11.33
C SER A 77 12.23 -1.35 10.87
N ILE A 78 11.52 -0.39 10.25
CA ILE A 78 12.10 0.93 9.92
C ILE A 78 12.38 1.77 11.17
N THR A 79 11.66 1.52 12.26
CA THR A 79 11.72 2.36 13.48
C THR A 79 12.83 1.93 14.43
N SER A 80 13.27 0.67 14.36
CA SER A 80 14.31 0.12 15.24
C SER A 80 15.74 0.44 14.82
N THR A 81 15.94 1.29 13.80
CA THR A 81 17.26 1.75 13.35
C THR A 81 17.55 3.18 13.84
N ALA A 82 17.26 3.45 15.12
CA ALA A 82 17.60 4.69 15.81
C ALA A 82 18.67 4.42 16.87
#